data_AF-A0A4P5W5P5-F1
#
_entry.id   AF-A0A4P5W5P5-F1
#
_cell.length_a   1.000
_cell.length_b   1.000
_cell.length_c   1.000
_cell.angle_alpha   90.00
_cell.angle_beta   90.00
_cell.angle_gamma   90.00
#
_symmetry.space_group_name_H-M   'P 1'
#
loop_
_entity.id
_entity.type
_entity.pdbx_description
1 polymer ?
#
loop_
_entity_poly.entity_id
_entity_poly.type
_entity_poly.pdbx_seq_one_letter_code
_entity_poly.pdbx_strand_id
1 'polypeptide(L)' 'MKLIVIILLIELTACTEVLPRQRGNLALPQMAFTPDSLEFGLRQHTAFSKEAASGGYGGGGGGCGCN' A
#
# COMPACT_ATOMS: atom_id res chain seq x y z
N MET A 1 -17.42 14.26 27.70
CA MET A 1 -17.36 12.79 27.54
C MET A 1 -18.39 12.25 26.54
N LYS A 2 -19.70 12.52 26.65
CA LYS A 2 -20.70 12.05 25.66
C LYS A 2 -20.37 12.43 24.20
N LEU A 3 -19.91 13.66 23.96
CA LEU A 3 -19.59 14.13 22.60
C LEU A 3 -18.44 13.35 21.93
N ILE A 4 -17.40 13.01 22.70
CA ILE A 4 -16.22 12.27 22.21
C ILE A 4 -16.61 10.84 21.82
N VAL A 5 -17.50 10.21 22.59
CA VAL A 5 -18.03 8.87 22.29
C VAL A 5 -18.81 8.87 20.98
N ILE A 6 -19.62 9.91 20.73
CA ILE A 6 -20.38 10.06 19.49
C ILE A 6 -19.46 10.24 18.28
N ILE A 7 -18.40 11.05 18.40
CA ILE A 7 -17.42 11.25 17.33
C ILE A 7 -16.72 9.94 16.97
N LEU A 8 -16.28 9.17 17.97
CA LEU A 8 -15.62 7.89 17.75
C LEU A 8 -16.53 6.85 17.06
N LEU A 9 -17.84 6.87 17.36
CA LEU A 9 -18.82 5.97 16.74
C LEU A 9 -19.05 6.27 15.24
N ILE A 10 -18.85 7.51 14.80
CA ILE A 10 -19.04 7.92 13.40
C ILE A 10 -17.93 7.35 12.50
N GLU A 11 -16.70 7.27 13.01
CA GLU A 11 -15.54 6.78 12.25
C GLU A 11 -15.67 5.31 11.84
N LEU A 12 -16.43 4.50 12.60
CA LEU A 12 -16.67 3.09 12.27
C LEU A 12 -17.51 2.89 10.99
N THR A 13 -18.19 3.92 10.51
CA THR A 13 -19.04 3.83 9.29
C THR A 13 -18.25 4.00 7.99
N ALA A 14 -16.95 4.31 8.05
CA ALA A 14 -16.12 4.57 6.86
C ALA A 14 -15.70 3.29 6.10
N CYS A 15 -15.90 2.10 6.67
CA CYS A 15 -15.60 0.84 5.98
C CYS A 15 -16.70 0.54 4.95
N THR A 16 -16.31 0.43 3.68
CA THR A 16 -17.22 0.09 2.57
C THR A 16 -16.58 -1.00 1.69
N GLU A 17 -17.40 -1.92 1.19
CA GLU A 17 -16.93 -2.94 0.26
C GLU A 17 -16.65 -2.34 -1.11
N VAL A 18 -15.39 -2.43 -1.55
CA VAL A 18 -14.97 -1.97 -2.89
C VAL A 18 -15.01 -3.14 -3.86
N LEU A 19 -15.83 -3.02 -4.90
CA LEU A 19 -15.92 -4.04 -5.94
C LEU A 19 -14.58 -4.21 -6.66
N PRO A 20 -14.19 -5.43 -7.10
CA PRO A 20 -12.90 -5.66 -7.76
C PRO A 20 -12.63 -4.73 -8.94
N ARG A 21 -13.68 -4.39 -9.72
CA ARG A 21 -13.60 -3.48 -10.87
C ARG A 21 -13.35 -2.02 -10.49
N GLN A 22 -13.72 -1.59 -9.29
CA GLN A 22 -13.48 -0.23 -8.80
C GLN A 22 -12.04 -0.07 -8.31
N ARG A 23 -11.33 -1.16 -7.99
CA ARG A 23 -9.92 -1.12 -7.55
C ARG A 23 -8.98 -0.55 -8.62
N GLY A 24 -9.32 -0.69 -9.90
CA GLY A 24 -8.54 -0.09 -10.99
C GLY A 24 -8.44 1.44 -10.90
N ASN A 25 -9.46 2.10 -10.35
CA ASN A 25 -9.43 3.56 -10.13
C ASN A 25 -8.46 3.97 -9.01
N LEU A 26 -8.14 3.05 -8.09
CA LEU A 26 -7.18 3.26 -7.01
C LEU A 26 -5.77 2.73 -7.33
N ALA A 27 -5.58 2.10 -8.49
CA ALA A 27 -4.31 1.48 -8.91
C ALA A 27 -3.78 2.12 -10.21
N LEU A 28 -3.91 3.44 -10.31
CA LEU A 28 -3.40 4.18 -11.46
C LEU A 28 -1.86 4.12 -11.50
N PRO A 29 -1.22 4.00 -12.67
CA PRO A 29 0.25 3.88 -12.77
C PRO A 29 1.01 5.03 -12.10
N GLN A 30 0.48 6.26 -12.17
CA GLN A 30 1.07 7.43 -11.53
C GLN A 30 0.96 7.45 -9.99
N MET A 31 0.14 6.57 -9.41
CA MET A 31 -0.01 6.40 -7.96
C MET A 31 0.89 5.28 -7.42
N ALA A 32 1.67 4.62 -8.28
CA ALA A 32 2.57 3.56 -7.87
C ALA A 32 3.73 4.13 -7.03
N PHE A 33 3.97 3.53 -5.86
CA PHE A 33 5.14 3.85 -5.02
C PHE A 33 6.47 3.55 -5.74
N THR A 34 6.44 2.57 -6.65
CA THR A 34 7.58 2.14 -7.46
C THR A 34 7.18 2.23 -8.93
N PRO A 35 7.30 3.41 -9.56
CA PRO A 35 6.87 3.60 -10.94
C PRO A 35 7.71 2.79 -11.94
N ASP A 36 8.98 2.53 -11.61
CA ASP A 36 9.87 1.63 -12.35
C ASP A 36 10.22 0.41 -11.50
N SER A 37 9.64 -0.74 -11.83
CA SER A 37 9.86 -1.99 -11.11
C SER A 37 11.25 -2.58 -11.34
N LEU A 38 11.87 -2.31 -12.48
CA LEU A 38 13.18 -2.83 -12.85
C LEU A 38 14.27 -2.11 -12.06
N GLU A 39 14.19 -0.77 -12.01
CA GLU A 39 15.10 0.05 -11.20
C GLU A 39 14.97 -0.29 -9.71
N PHE A 40 13.73 -0.41 -9.22
CA PHE A 40 13.46 -0.79 -7.83
C PHE A 40 14.05 -2.17 -7.48
N GLY A 41 13.84 -3.17 -8.34
CA GLY A 41 14.40 -4.51 -8.16
C GLY A 41 15.93 -4.49 -8.09
N LEU A 42 16.59 -3.75 -9.00
CA LEU A 42 18.04 -3.63 -9.03
C LEU A 42 18.60 -3.00 -7.74
N ARG A 43 17.94 -1.94 -7.24
CA ARG A 43 18.31 -1.30 -5.98
C ARG A 43 18.14 -2.24 -4.80
N GLN A 44 17.04 -2.98 -4.76
CA GLN A 44 16.78 -3.96 -3.70
C GLN A 44 17.81 -5.09 -3.71
N HIS A 45 18.19 -5.62 -4.87
CA HIS A 45 19.25 -6.61 -4.99
C HIS A 45 20.58 -6.08 -4.46
N THR A 46 20.93 -4.84 -4.82
CA THR A 46 22.16 -4.19 -4.35
C THR A 46 22.16 -3.99 -2.83
N ALA A 47 21.04 -3.53 -2.26
CA ALA A 47 20.89 -3.33 -0.81
C ALA A 47 20.98 -4.67 -0.06
N PHE A 48 20.29 -5.70 -0.54
CA PHE A 48 20.35 -7.06 0.04
C PHE A 48 21.79 -7.59 0.09
N SER A 49 22.54 -7.41 -1.00
CA SER A 49 23.94 -7.84 -1.06
C SER A 49 24.87 -7.05 -0.15
N LYS A 50 24.60 -5.76 0.07
CA LYS A 50 25.46 -4.89 0.88
C LYS A 50 25.17 -4.96 2.37
N GLU A 51 23.91 -5.12 2.73
CA GLU A 51 23.44 -4.98 4.11
C GLU A 51 23.15 -6.34 4.76
N ALA A 52 23.17 -7.43 3.99
CA ALA A 52 22.74 -8.77 4.42
C ALA A 52 21.36 -8.76 5.11
N ALA A 53 20.56 -7.72 4.84
CA ALA A 53 19.28 -7.48 5.45
C ALA A 53 18.21 -8.23 4.65
N SER A 54 17.51 -9.15 5.29
CA SER A 54 16.33 -9.80 4.73
C SER A 54 15.08 -8.98 5.04
N GLY A 55 14.37 -8.57 3.99
CA GLY A 55 13.20 -7.69 4.08
C GLY A 55 13.42 -6.41 3.26
N GLY A 56 12.80 -6.35 2.09
CA GLY A 56 12.88 -5.18 1.21
C GLY A 56 12.00 -4.01 1.69
N TYR A 57 12.27 -2.81 1.17
CA TYR A 57 11.38 -1.66 1.32
C TYR A 57 10.18 -1.81 0.39
N GLY A 58 9.17 -2.54 0.82
CA GLY A 58 7.97 -2.75 0.02
C GLY A 58 7.15 -3.92 0.51
N GLY A 59 6.31 -3.68 1.53
CA GLY A 59 5.02 -4.37 1.52
C GLY A 59 4.38 -4.04 0.18
N GLY A 60 4.11 -5.06 -0.65
CA GLY A 60 3.76 -4.98 -2.06
C GLY A 60 3.19 -3.62 -2.46
N GLY A 61 3.95 -2.86 -3.26
CA GLY A 61 3.71 -1.44 -3.44
C GLY A 61 2.26 -1.17 -3.81
N GLY A 62 1.50 -0.52 -2.92
CA GLY A 62 0.30 0.31 -3.15
C GLY A 62 -0.86 -0.21 -4.01
N GLY A 63 -0.72 -1.35 -4.66
CA GLY A 63 -1.78 -2.09 -5.31
C GLY A 63 -2.18 -3.20 -4.37
N CYS A 64 -3.48 -3.36 -4.17
CA CYS A 64 -4.05 -4.51 -3.46
C CYS A 64 -3.29 -5.78 -3.89
N GLY A 65 -2.46 -6.31 -2.98
CA GLY A 65 -1.47 -7.35 -3.22
C GLY A 65 -2.08 -8.68 -3.63
N CYS A 66 -2.60 -8.74 -4.84
CA CYS A 66 -2.97 -9.97 -5.52
C CYS A 66 -1.78 -10.37 -6.41
N ASN A 67 -0.98 -11.31 -5.91
CA ASN A 67 -0.32 -12.27 -6.81
C ASN A 67 -1.41 -13.09 -7.52
#